data_AF-A0A4U1J9G7-F1
#
_entry.id   AF-A0A4U1J9G7-F1
#
_cell.length_a   1.000
_cell.length_b   1.000
_cell.length_c   1.000
_cell.angle_alpha   90.00
_cell.angle_beta   90.00
_cell.angle_gamma   90.00
#
_symmetry.space_group_name_H-M   'P 1'
#
loop_
_entity.id
_entity.type
_entity.pdbx_description
1 polymer ?
#
loop_
_entity_poly.entity_id
_entity_poly.type
_entity_poly.pdbx_seq_one_letter_code
_entity_poly.pdbx_strand_id
1 'polypeptide(L)'
;MKGFSLWAFFVEGGWGMWSTLLFGVLAVGAAAWFARRPEPRRLAFTGAMWLTLVTVTAHATWTNVAAVCSYLEDPQRVPDAEITRTFFIGLKEASRPGALGGIFLTLVPILLGVGALRGRASD
;
A
#
# COMPACT_ATOMS: atom_id res chain seq x y z
N MET A 1 18.14 9.56 17.60
CA MET A 1 17.22 9.02 16.59
C MET A 1 16.61 10.20 15.84
N LYS A 2 16.84 10.34 14.53
CA LYS A 2 16.11 11.36 13.75
C LYS A 2 14.63 10.98 13.78
N GLY A 3 13.75 11.95 14.06
CA GLY A 3 12.31 11.71 14.13
C GLY A 3 11.76 11.19 12.80
N PHE A 4 10.76 10.33 12.86
CA PHE A 4 10.03 9.89 11.68
C PHE A 4 9.36 11.10 11.01
N SER A 5 9.56 11.26 9.69
CA SER A 5 8.91 12.29 8.89
C SER A 5 8.04 11.62 7.85
N LEU A 6 6.73 11.90 7.90
CA LEU A 6 5.76 11.45 6.89
C LEU A 6 6.12 11.95 5.49
N TRP A 7 6.68 13.16 5.38
CA TRP A 7 7.10 13.69 4.09
C TRP A 7 8.26 12.88 3.51
N ALA A 8 9.29 12.59 4.30
CA ALA A 8 10.38 11.71 3.87
C ALA A 8 9.86 10.31 3.52
N PHE A 9 8.87 9.81 4.28
CA PHE A 9 8.15 8.57 3.98
C PHE A 9 7.59 8.54 2.56
N PHE A 10 6.84 9.56 2.18
CA PHE A 10 6.25 9.66 0.85
C PHE A 10 7.28 9.89 -0.26
N VAL A 11 8.26 10.76 -0.03
CA VAL A 11 9.29 11.08 -1.04
C VAL A 11 10.12 9.84 -1.39
N GLU A 12 10.59 9.09 -0.38
CA GLU A 12 11.38 7.88 -0.61
C GLU A 12 10.56 6.73 -1.23
N GLY A 13 9.26 6.63 -0.94
CA GLY A 13 8.41 5.61 -1.54
C GLY A 13 8.04 5.88 -3.01
N GLY A 14 8.35 7.07 -3.51
CA GLY A 14 8.17 7.45 -4.90
C GLY A 14 6.70 7.53 -5.33
N TRP A 15 6.48 7.43 -6.64
CA TRP A 15 5.17 7.64 -7.25
C TRP A 15 4.10 6.63 -6.77
N GLY A 16 4.51 5.40 -6.47
CA GLY A 16 3.64 4.34 -5.97
C GLY A 16 2.93 4.67 -4.65
N MET A 17 3.45 5.61 -3.86
CA MET A 17 2.81 6.06 -2.62
C MET A 17 1.45 6.73 -2.86
N TRP A 18 1.35 7.54 -3.92
CA TRP A 18 0.16 8.34 -4.20
C TRP A 18 -1.00 7.47 -4.71
N SER A 19 -0.69 6.50 -5.56
CA SER A 19 -1.67 5.53 -6.04
C SER A 19 -2.16 4.63 -4.90
N THR A 20 -1.25 4.11 -4.07
CA THR A 20 -1.62 3.34 -2.87
C THR A 20 -2.49 4.16 -1.91
N LEU A 21 -2.17 5.45 -1.68
CA LEU A 21 -2.98 6.33 -0.84
C LEU A 21 -4.39 6.53 -1.41
N LEU A 22 -4.50 6.84 -2.71
CA LEU A 22 -5.78 7.07 -3.38
C LEU A 22 -6.70 5.86 -3.26
N PHE A 23 -6.23 4.68 -3.67
CA PHE A 23 -7.03 3.46 -3.60
C PHE A 23 -7.25 2.98 -2.16
N GLY A 24 -6.31 3.26 -1.26
CA GLY A 24 -6.44 3.00 0.16
C GLY A 24 -7.61 3.76 0.79
N VAL A 25 -7.68 5.08 0.54
CA VAL A 25 -8.77 5.93 1.01
C VAL A 25 -10.11 5.51 0.39
N LEU A 26 -10.15 5.21 -0.91
CA LEU A 26 -11.37 4.74 -1.57
C LEU A 26 -11.86 3.41 -1.00
N ALA A 27 -10.96 2.45 -0.76
CA ALA A 27 -11.31 1.16 -0.19
C ALA A 27 -11.82 1.29 1.25
N VAL A 28 -11.16 2.10 2.09
CA VAL A 28 -11.62 2.39 3.46
C VAL A 28 -12.96 3.12 3.44
N GLY A 29 -13.16 4.09 2.55
CA GLY A 29 -14.42 4.81 2.39
C GLY A 29 -15.56 3.87 2.00
N ALA A 30 -15.32 2.97 1.04
CA ALA A 30 -16.27 1.93 0.64
C ALA A 30 -16.61 0.98 1.80
N ALA A 31 -15.59 0.52 2.54
CA ALA A 31 -15.77 -0.37 3.67
C ALA A 31 -16.53 0.30 4.82
N ALA A 32 -16.24 1.57 5.13
CA ALA A 32 -16.99 2.35 6.11
C ALA A 32 -18.44 2.57 5.67
N TRP A 33 -18.68 2.73 4.37
CA TRP A 33 -20.02 2.86 3.81
C TRP A 33 -20.82 1.56 3.92
N PHE A 34 -20.19 0.41 3.63
CA PHE A 34 -20.75 -0.92 3.88
C PHE A 34 -21.02 -1.16 5.37
N ALA A 35 -20.08 -0.78 6.25
CA ALA A 35 -20.21 -0.92 7.70
C ALA A 35 -21.41 -0.14 8.28
N ARG A 36 -21.84 0.94 7.61
CA ARG A 36 -23.02 1.73 8.01
C ARG A 36 -24.33 1.17 7.48
N ARG A 37 -24.35 0.64 6.25
CA ARG A 37 -25.52 -0.02 5.66
C ARG A 37 -25.07 -1.25 4.87
N PRO A 38 -25.22 -2.45 5.45
CA PRO A 38 -24.79 -3.69 4.83
C PRO A 38 -25.69 -4.03 3.64
N GLU A 39 -25.20 -3.81 2.42
CA GLU A 39 -25.90 -4.15 1.18
C GLU A 39 -24.96 -4.96 0.26
N PRO A 40 -25.44 -6.02 -0.42
CA PRO A 40 -24.58 -6.88 -1.25
C PRO A 40 -23.81 -6.13 -2.35
N ARG A 41 -24.43 -5.13 -2.98
CA ARG A 41 -23.79 -4.30 -4.01
C ARG A 41 -22.59 -3.52 -3.47
N ARG A 42 -22.68 -3.03 -2.22
CA ARG A 42 -21.59 -2.28 -1.57
C ARG A 42 -20.45 -3.18 -1.15
N LEU A 43 -20.76 -4.42 -0.77
CA LEU A 43 -19.73 -5.44 -0.51
C LEU A 43 -18.93 -5.75 -1.78
N ALA A 44 -19.61 -5.96 -2.91
CA ALA A 44 -18.95 -6.20 -4.19
C ALA A 44 -18.03 -5.04 -4.61
N PHE A 45 -18.51 -3.80 -4.50
CA PHE A 45 -17.69 -2.62 -4.77
C PHE A 45 -16.50 -2.50 -3.81
N THR A 46 -16.71 -2.73 -2.51
CA THR A 46 -15.63 -2.71 -1.51
C THR A 46 -14.58 -3.78 -1.81
N GLY A 47 -15.01 -4.99 -2.19
CA GLY A 47 -14.13 -6.08 -2.59
C GLY A 47 -13.30 -5.72 -3.83
N ALA A 48 -13.91 -5.10 -4.84
CA ALA A 48 -13.20 -4.64 -6.03
C ALA A 48 -12.15 -3.56 -5.71
N MET A 49 -12.48 -2.59 -4.84
CA MET A 49 -11.53 -1.56 -4.39
C MET A 49 -10.42 -2.15 -3.53
N TRP A 50 -10.71 -3.12 -2.67
CA TRP A 50 -9.71 -3.82 -1.88
C TRP A 50 -8.75 -4.61 -2.76
N LEU A 51 -9.25 -5.33 -3.78
CA LEU A 51 -8.40 -6.03 -4.74
C LEU A 51 -7.54 -5.06 -5.56
N THR A 52 -8.11 -3.93 -5.99
CA THR A 52 -7.37 -2.87 -6.68
C THR A 52 -6.23 -2.34 -5.81
N LEU A 53 -6.49 -2.13 -4.51
CA LEU A 53 -5.46 -1.73 -3.55
C LEU A 53 -4.36 -2.79 -3.40
N VAL A 54 -4.68 -4.08 -3.35
CA VAL A 54 -3.69 -5.16 -3.35
C VAL A 54 -2.81 -5.07 -4.60
N THR A 55 -3.43 -5.00 -5.78
CA THR A 55 -2.71 -4.97 -7.06
C THR A 55 -1.81 -3.73 -7.18
N VAL A 56 -2.32 -2.55 -6.83
CA VAL A 56 -1.55 -1.30 -6.88
C VAL A 56 -0.39 -1.32 -5.88
N THR A 57 -0.61 -1.82 -4.67
CA THR A 57 0.44 -1.94 -3.65
C THR A 57 1.56 -2.88 -4.09
N ALA A 58 1.20 -4.05 -4.64
CA ALA A 58 2.15 -5.01 -5.16
C ALA A 58 2.92 -4.42 -6.36
N HIS A 59 2.22 -3.79 -7.30
CA HIS A 59 2.84 -3.20 -8.49
C HIS A 59 3.78 -2.02 -8.13
N ALA A 60 3.37 -1.15 -7.21
CA ALA A 60 4.20 -0.05 -6.70
C ALA A 60 5.48 -0.56 -6.01
N THR A 61 5.36 -1.59 -5.18
CA THR A 61 6.51 -2.22 -4.52
C THR A 61 7.44 -2.84 -5.56
N TRP A 62 6.89 -3.57 -6.53
CA TRP A 62 7.66 -4.25 -7.56
C TRP A 62 8.40 -3.29 -8.49
N THR A 63 7.77 -2.19 -8.88
CA THR A 63 8.39 -1.15 -9.72
C THR A 63 9.55 -0.46 -9.02
N ASN A 64 9.45 -0.21 -7.70
CA ASN A 64 10.57 0.32 -6.93
C ASN A 64 11.73 -0.71 -6.83
N VAL A 65 11.44 -2.00 -6.61
CA VAL A 65 12.47 -3.04 -6.64
C VAL A 65 13.16 -3.11 -8.01
N ALA A 66 12.39 -3.08 -9.10
CA ALA A 66 12.93 -3.07 -10.45
C ALA A 66 13.83 -1.86 -10.70
N ALA A 67 13.47 -0.67 -10.17
CA ALA A 67 14.31 0.52 -10.25
C ALA A 67 15.65 0.35 -9.53
N VAL A 68 15.66 -0.29 -8.35
CA VAL A 68 16.91 -0.60 -7.62
C VAL A 68 17.79 -1.56 -8.42
N CYS A 69 17.21 -2.63 -8.96
CA CYS A 69 17.95 -3.60 -9.79
C CYS A 69 18.53 -2.93 -11.04
N SER A 70 17.73 -2.12 -11.75
CA SER A 70 18.18 -1.38 -12.92
C SER A 70 19.26 -0.34 -12.59
N TYR A 71 19.22 0.26 -11.40
CA TYR A 71 20.24 1.20 -10.95
C TYR A 71 21.58 0.52 -10.66
N LEU A 72 21.54 -0.69 -10.10
CA LEU A 72 22.74 -1.47 -9.72
C LEU A 72 23.33 -2.30 -10.86
N GLU A 73 22.61 -2.47 -11.98
CA GLU A 73 23.09 -3.20 -13.15
C GLU A 73 24.29 -2.51 -13.82
N ASP A 74 24.40 -1.19 -13.70
CA ASP A 74 25.47 -0.37 -14.29
C ASP A 74 26.66 -0.25 -13.32
N PRO A 75 27.80 -0.92 -13.57
CA PRO A 75 28.95 -0.91 -12.68
C PRO A 75 29.61 0.47 -12.54
N GLN A 76 29.31 1.42 -13.44
CA GLN A 76 29.87 2.77 -13.37
C GLN A 76 29.12 3.68 -12.39
N ARG A 77 27.91 3.30 -11.95
CA ARG A 77 27.07 4.14 -11.08
C ARG A 77 27.40 4.00 -9.61
N VAL A 78 27.82 2.82 -9.17
CA VAL A 78 28.03 2.52 -7.75
C VAL A 78 29.36 1.81 -7.59
N PRO A 79 30.31 2.36 -6.81
CA PRO A 79 31.53 1.65 -6.46
C PRO A 79 31.21 0.33 -5.77
N ASP A 80 32.00 -0.72 -6.04
CA ASP A 80 31.77 -2.07 -5.48
C ASP A 80 31.60 -2.08 -3.95
N ALA A 81 32.36 -1.23 -3.26
CA ALA A 81 32.31 -1.09 -1.80
C ALA A 81 30.96 -0.56 -1.27
N GLU A 82 30.16 0.11 -2.11
CA GLU A 82 28.88 0.72 -1.73
C GLU A 82 27.65 -0.06 -2.22
N ILE A 83 27.82 -1.10 -3.04
CA ILE A 83 26.71 -1.86 -3.65
C ILE A 83 25.77 -2.40 -2.57
N THR A 84 26.29 -3.10 -1.56
CA THR A 84 25.46 -3.71 -0.51
C THR A 84 24.66 -2.65 0.25
N ARG A 85 25.30 -1.52 0.59
CA ARG A 85 24.63 -0.41 1.30
C ARG A 85 23.51 0.19 0.44
N THR A 86 23.81 0.46 -0.83
CA THR A 86 22.86 1.03 -1.79
C THR A 86 21.67 0.10 -2.03
N PHE A 87 21.92 -1.21 -2.13
CA PHE A 87 20.88 -2.22 -2.26
C PHE A 87 19.92 -2.21 -1.07
N PHE A 88 20.41 -2.23 0.17
CA PHE A 88 19.54 -2.20 1.35
C PHE A 88 18.78 -0.88 1.52
N ILE A 89 19.40 0.25 1.14
CA ILE A 89 18.70 1.55 1.09
C ILE A 89 17.55 1.47 0.09
N GLY A 90 17.83 1.03 -1.14
CA GLY A 90 16.83 0.88 -2.19
C GLY A 90 15.69 -0.07 -1.79
N LEU A 91 16.00 -1.21 -1.17
CA LEU A 91 14.99 -2.16 -0.71
C LEU A 91 14.10 -1.57 0.41
N LYS A 92 14.70 -0.83 1.34
CA LYS A 92 13.97 -0.08 2.39
C LYS A 92 13.01 0.92 1.75
N GLU A 93 13.42 1.65 0.71
CA GLU A 93 12.56 2.59 -0.02
C GLU A 93 11.46 1.89 -0.80
N ALA A 94 11.79 0.77 -1.46
CA ALA A 94 10.84 -0.06 -2.19
C ALA A 94 9.73 -0.64 -1.32
N SER A 95 10.00 -0.87 -0.03
CA SER A 95 8.99 -1.37 0.92
C SER A 95 7.94 -0.35 1.35
N ARG A 96 8.14 0.96 1.09
CA ARG A 96 7.26 2.01 1.61
C ARG A 96 5.82 1.96 1.07
N PRO A 97 5.58 1.78 -0.24
CA PRO A 97 4.24 1.54 -0.75
C PRO A 97 3.58 0.30 -0.12
N GLY A 98 4.35 -0.78 0.06
CA GLY A 98 3.92 -2.00 0.74
C GLY A 98 3.45 -1.74 2.17
N ALA A 99 4.23 -1.00 2.96
CA ALA A 99 3.89 -0.64 4.33
C ALA A 99 2.62 0.23 4.42
N LEU A 100 2.49 1.23 3.54
CA LEU A 100 1.28 2.07 3.46
C LEU A 100 0.06 1.23 3.06
N GLY A 101 0.18 0.42 2.02
CA GLY A 101 -0.88 -0.46 1.54
C GLY A 101 -1.32 -1.46 2.61
N GLY A 102 -0.37 -2.01 3.38
CA GLY A 102 -0.65 -2.93 4.49
C GLY A 102 -1.57 -2.35 5.56
N ILE A 103 -1.46 -1.05 5.86
CA ILE A 103 -2.37 -0.36 6.78
C ILE A 103 -3.81 -0.41 6.24
N PHE A 104 -4.01 0.01 4.99
CA PHE A 104 -5.33 0.02 4.38
C PHE A 104 -5.91 -1.38 4.18
N LEU A 105 -5.07 -2.34 3.77
CA LEU A 105 -5.43 -3.74 3.59
C LEU A 105 -5.85 -4.40 4.90
N THR A 106 -5.41 -3.88 6.05
CA THR A 106 -5.84 -4.31 7.39
C THR A 106 -7.13 -3.62 7.83
N LEU A 107 -7.26 -2.31 7.59
CA LEU A 107 -8.44 -1.52 7.99
C LEU A 107 -9.72 -1.96 7.27
N VAL A 108 -9.63 -2.30 5.98
CA VAL A 108 -10.79 -2.66 5.18
C VAL A 108 -11.49 -3.94 5.69
N PRO A 109 -10.80 -5.07 5.93
CA PRO A 109 -11.39 -6.26 6.54
C PRO A 109 -12.01 -6.02 7.92
N ILE A 110 -11.40 -5.18 8.76
CA ILE A 110 -11.95 -4.81 10.07
C ILE A 110 -13.33 -4.15 9.89
N LEU A 111 -13.43 -3.18 8.98
CA LEU A 111 -14.70 -2.50 8.68
C LEU A 111 -15.73 -3.43 8.03
N LEU A 112 -15.30 -4.32 7.14
CA LEU A 112 -16.17 -5.35 6.57
C LEU A 112 -16.73 -6.28 7.65
N GLY A 113 -15.91 -6.68 8.63
CA GLY A 113 -16.35 -7.47 9.78
C GLY A 113 -17.43 -6.76 10.60
N VAL A 114 -17.26 -5.46 10.87
CA VAL A 114 -18.29 -4.62 11.53
C VAL A 114 -19.59 -4.60 10.72
N GLY A 115 -19.50 -4.40 9.40
CA GLY A 115 -20.68 -4.41 8.52
C GLY A 115 -21.40 -5.76 8.50
N ALA A 116 -20.65 -6.86 8.45
CA ALA A 116 -21.21 -8.21 8.47
C ALA A 116 -21.96 -8.51 9.78
N LEU A 117 -21.41 -8.09 10.93
CA LEU A 117 -22.07 -8.24 12.23
C LEU A 117 -23.38 -7.44 12.31
N ARG A 118 -23.38 -6.21 11.78
CA ARG A 118 -24.59 -5.36 11.77
C ARG A 118 -25.67 -5.86 10.82
N GLY A 119 -25.28 -6.45 9.69
CA GLY A 119 -26.23 -7.04 8.74
C GLY A 119 -27.01 -8.18 9.38
N ARG A 120 -26.29 -9.09 10.07
CA ARG A 120 -26.90 -10.23 10.77
C ARG A 120 -27.81 -9.86 11.95
N ALA A 121 -27.60 -8.69 12.57
CA ALA A 121 -28.46 -8.22 13.66
C ALA A 121 -29.78 -7.60 13.17
N SER A 122 -29.95 -7.43 11.86
CA SER A 122 -31.15 -6.86 11.24
C SER A 122 -32.07 -7.91 10.60
N ASP A 123 -31.64 -9.18 10.60
CA ASP A 123 -32.38 -10.36 10.15
C ASP A 123 -33.00 -11.10 11.36
#